data_AF-A0A6V8MHR9-F1
#
_entry.id   AF-A0A6V8MHR9-F1
#
_cell.length_a   1.000
_cell.length_b   1.000
_cell.length_c   1.000
_cell.angle_alpha   90.00
_cell.angle_beta   90.00
_cell.angle_gamma   90.00
#
_symmetry.space_group_name_H-M   'P 1'
#
loop_
_entity.id
_entity.type
_entity.pdbx_description
1 polymer ?
#
loop_
_entity_poly.entity_id
_entity_poly.type
_entity_poly.pdbx_seq_one_letter_code
_entity_poly.pdbx_strand_id
1 'polypeptide(L)'
;MSFEELDKEQWEAICEQCGLCCFEKIEDERGRIFFTSTPCRYLDIETRQCKIYEKRFKICPECVQLTPELVQDLKWLHRSCGYKKALRRQKEE
;
A
#
# COMPACT_ATOMS: atom_id res chain seq x y z
N MET A 1 -11.20 26.19 -2.16
CA MET A 1 -10.08 25.50 -2.86
C MET A 1 -10.42 24.03 -2.85
N SER A 2 -10.62 23.43 -4.03
CA SER A 2 -10.92 22.00 -4.14
C SER A 2 -9.69 21.22 -3.64
N PHE A 3 -9.92 20.33 -2.69
CA PHE A 3 -8.93 19.46 -2.03
C PHE A 3 -8.73 18.13 -2.79
N GLU A 4 -9.23 18.04 -4.02
CA GLU A 4 -9.38 16.77 -4.75
C GLU A 4 -8.07 16.26 -5.37
N GLU A 5 -6.98 17.04 -5.27
CA GLU A 5 -5.66 16.67 -5.75
C GLU A 5 -4.69 16.65 -4.56
N LEU A 6 -4.82 15.65 -3.69
CA LEU A 6 -3.61 15.16 -3.03
C LEU A 6 -2.68 14.74 -4.16
N ASP A 7 -1.67 15.58 -4.43
CA ASP A 7 -0.69 15.29 -5.45
C ASP A 7 -0.13 13.89 -5.18
N LYS A 8 0.15 13.11 -6.22
CA LYS A 8 0.61 11.72 -6.06
C LYS A 8 1.80 11.65 -5.11
N GLU A 9 2.64 12.68 -5.10
CA GLU A 9 3.75 12.84 -4.17
C GLU A 9 3.31 12.98 -2.71
N GLN A 10 2.29 13.80 -2.42
CA GLN A 10 1.74 13.96 -1.07
C GLN A 10 1.09 12.66 -0.58
N TRP A 11 0.39 11.96 -1.47
CA TRP A 11 -0.19 10.67 -1.14
C TRP A 11 0.89 9.63 -0.84
N GLU A 12 1.94 9.57 -1.66
CA GLU A 12 3.07 8.66 -1.44
C GLU A 12 3.83 8.99 -0.14
N ALA A 13 3.89 10.25 0.28
CA ALA A 13 4.48 10.66 1.55
C ALA A 13 3.74 10.12 2.80
N ILE A 14 2.48 9.69 2.65
CA ILE A 14 1.70 9.05 3.73
C ILE A 14 2.22 7.63 4.02
N CYS A 15 2.94 7.02 3.09
CA CYS A 15 3.44 5.68 3.28
C CYS A 15 4.43 5.62 4.44
N GLU A 16 4.05 4.93 5.52
CA GLU A 16 4.91 4.66 6.69
C GLU A 16 6.02 3.63 6.37
N GLN A 17 6.25 3.27 5.10
CA GLN A 17 7.25 2.28 4.65
C GLN A 17 7.24 0.97 5.46
N CYS A 18 6.06 0.55 5.91
CA CYS A 18 5.88 -0.59 6.82
C CYS A 18 6.16 -1.97 6.19
N GLY A 19 6.43 -2.06 4.89
CA GLY A 19 6.71 -3.31 4.17
C GLY A 19 5.52 -4.26 3.98
N LEU A 20 4.39 -4.05 4.66
CA LEU A 20 3.23 -4.95 4.62
C LEU A 20 2.63 -5.13 3.21
N CYS A 21 2.69 -4.09 2.38
CA CYS A 21 2.24 -4.18 0.99
C CYS A 21 3.14 -5.05 0.11
N CYS A 22 4.40 -5.26 0.51
CA CYS A 22 5.40 -5.99 -0.27
C CYS A 22 5.33 -7.52 -0.08
N PHE A 23 4.48 -8.03 0.81
CA PHE A 23 4.26 -9.47 0.94
C PHE A 23 3.28 -9.95 -0.12
N GLU A 24 3.54 -11.15 -0.63
CA GLU A 24 2.70 -11.83 -1.60
C GLU A 24 1.29 -12.06 -1.03
N LYS A 25 0.32 -11.97 -1.94
CA LYS A 25 -1.11 -12.02 -1.65
C LYS A 25 -1.72 -13.13 -2.46
N ILE A 26 -2.49 -13.97 -1.79
CA ILE A 26 -3.24 -15.06 -2.42
C ILE A 26 -4.72 -14.77 -2.20
N GLU A 27 -5.48 -14.83 -3.28
CA GLU A 27 -6.94 -14.76 -3.25
C GLU A 27 -7.52 -16.18 -3.21
N ASP A 28 -8.47 -16.44 -2.31
CA ASP A 28 -9.22 -17.70 -2.29
C ASP A 28 -10.43 -17.68 -3.24
N GLU A 29 -11.09 -18.82 -3.40
CA GLU A 29 -12.30 -18.97 -4.22
C GLU A 29 -13.49 -18.09 -3.76
N ARG A 30 -13.41 -17.49 -2.56
CA ARG A 30 -14.42 -16.58 -2.00
C ARG A 30 -14.01 -15.11 -2.10
N GLY A 31 -12.90 -14.80 -2.79
CA GLY A 31 -12.38 -13.44 -2.94
C GLY A 31 -11.72 -12.88 -1.67
N ARG A 32 -11.30 -13.74 -0.74
CA ARG A 32 -10.55 -13.32 0.46
C ARG A 32 -9.06 -13.33 0.15
N ILE A 33 -8.42 -12.19 0.39
CA ILE A 33 -6.99 -12.01 0.18
C ILE A 33 -6.23 -12.30 1.48
N PHE A 34 -5.30 -13.24 1.42
CA PHE A 34 -4.40 -13.65 2.49
C PHE A 34 -2.97 -13.22 2.18
N PHE A 35 -2.23 -12.84 3.22
CA PHE A 35 -0.80 -12.55 3.09
C PHE A 35 0.00 -13.81 3.33
N THR A 36 1.00 -14.06 2.49
CA THR A 36 1.99 -15.11 2.75
C THR A 36 3.18 -14.55 3.53
N SER A 37 4.01 -15.44 4.07
CA SER A 37 5.29 -15.05 4.68
C SER A 37 6.38 -14.80 3.63
N THR A 38 6.02 -14.77 2.33
CA THR A 38 6.93 -14.56 1.22
C THR A 38 7.04 -13.06 0.92
N PRO A 39 8.19 -12.41 1.20
CA PRO A 39 8.40 -11.02 0.85
C PRO A 39 8.73 -10.88 -0.64
N CYS A 40 8.41 -9.72 -1.23
CA CYS A 40 8.93 -9.33 -2.54
C CYS A 40 10.46 -9.36 -2.55
N ARG A 41 11.07 -9.71 -3.69
CA ARG A 41 12.54 -9.73 -3.87
C ARG A 41 13.24 -8.42 -3.53
N TYR A 42 12.52 -7.31 -3.50
CA TYR A 42 13.05 -5.97 -3.23
C TYR A 42 12.74 -5.45 -1.82
N LEU A 43 12.04 -6.23 -1.01
CA LEU A 43 11.83 -5.92 0.40
C LEU A 43 13.10 -6.26 1.19
N ASP A 44 13.60 -5.28 1.93
CA ASP A 44 14.63 -5.52 2.92
C ASP A 44 13.98 -6.07 4.20
N ILE A 45 14.29 -7.31 4.57
CA ILE A 45 13.62 -7.98 5.70
C ILE A 45 14.11 -7.43 7.05
N GLU A 46 15.35 -6.94 7.11
CA GLU A 46 15.94 -6.39 8.33
C GLU A 46 15.32 -5.03 8.67
N THR A 47 15.22 -4.15 7.68
CA THR A 47 14.69 -2.79 7.85
C THR A 47 13.18 -2.69 7.57
N ARG A 48 12.59 -3.72 6.97
CA ARG A 48 11.20 -3.78 6.44
C ARG A 48 10.88 -2.74 5.38
N GLN A 49 11.90 -2.15 4.73
CA GLN A 49 11.74 -1.09 3.74
C GLN A 49 11.91 -1.62 2.32
N CYS A 50 11.21 -1.00 1.37
CA CYS A 50 11.36 -1.33 -0.05
C CYS A 50 12.60 -0.62 -0.61
N LYS A 51 13.57 -1.38 -1.13
CA LYS A 51 14.82 -0.83 -1.68
C LYS A 51 14.63 0.01 -2.94
N ILE A 52 13.50 -0.17 -3.62
CA ILE A 52 13.21 0.45 -4.92
C ILE A 52 11.93 1.29 -4.87
N TYR A 53 11.52 1.78 -3.69
CA TYR A 53 10.21 2.38 -3.47
C TYR A 53 9.79 3.42 -4.53
N GLU A 54 10.70 4.31 -4.93
CA GLU A 54 10.44 5.36 -5.94
C GLU A 54 10.23 4.81 -7.35
N LYS A 55 10.90 3.70 -7.70
CA LYS A 55 10.86 3.09 -9.03
C LYS A 55 10.11 1.76 -9.04
N ARG A 56 9.37 1.45 -7.97
CA ARG A 56 8.76 0.13 -7.75
C ARG A 56 7.82 -0.27 -8.85
N PHE A 57 7.02 0.66 -9.37
CA PHE A 57 6.10 0.39 -10.49
C PHE A 57 6.80 0.20 -11.83
N LYS A 58 8.00 0.78 -12.00
CA LYS A 58 8.81 0.60 -13.23
C LYS A 58 9.57 -0.72 -13.23
N ILE A 59 10.02 -1.17 -12.05
CA ILE A 59 10.87 -2.36 -11.89
C ILE A 59 10.04 -3.61 -11.56
N CYS A 60 8.95 -3.44 -10.82
CA CYS A 60 8.06 -4.50 -10.35
C CYS A 60 6.61 -4.16 -10.77
N PRO A 61 6.17 -4.59 -11.96
CA PRO A 61 4.80 -4.33 -12.44
C PRO A 61 3.74 -5.01 -11.55
N GLU A 62 4.11 -6.06 -10.83
CA GLU A 62 3.27 -6.73 -9.82
C GLU A 62 3.02 -5.87 -8.57
N CYS A 63 3.73 -4.74 -8.42
CA CYS A 63 3.53 -3.86 -7.27
C CYS A 63 2.20 -3.11 -7.38
N VAL A 64 1.32 -3.32 -6.41
CA VAL A 64 0.01 -2.67 -6.39
C VAL A 64 0.14 -1.17 -6.12
N GLN A 65 -0.44 -0.35 -6.98
CA GLN A 65 -0.51 1.09 -6.79
C GLN A 65 -1.68 1.41 -5.87
N LEU A 66 -1.39 1.69 -4.60
CA LEU A 66 -2.37 1.97 -3.56
C LEU A 66 -3.01 3.35 -3.73
N THR A 67 -3.85 3.58 -4.73
CA THR A 67 -4.57 4.86 -4.90
C THR A 67 -5.62 5.07 -3.80
N PRO A 68 -6.02 6.32 -3.49
CA PRO A 68 -7.04 6.61 -2.47
C PRO A 68 -8.35 5.84 -2.69
N GLU A 69 -8.80 5.74 -3.93
CA GLU A 69 -10.00 4.97 -4.33
C GLU A 69 -9.77 3.47 -4.06
N LEU A 70 -8.67 2.92 -4.57
CA LEU A 70 -8.36 1.50 -4.42
C LEU A 70 -8.25 1.13 -2.94
N VAL A 71 -7.56 1.93 -2.12
CA VAL A 71 -7.39 1.63 -0.68
C VAL A 71 -8.72 1.57 0.06
N GLN A 72 -9.76 2.28 -0.38
CA GLN A 72 -11.10 2.17 0.20
C GLN A 72 -11.74 0.80 -0.09
N ASP A 73 -11.52 0.25 -1.28
CA ASP A 73 -12.02 -1.07 -1.68
C ASP A 73 -11.14 -2.23 -1.16
N LEU A 74 -9.85 -2.00 -0.94
CA LEU A 74 -8.90 -3.04 -0.51
C LEU A 74 -9.18 -3.49 0.94
N LYS A 75 -9.80 -4.66 1.05
CA LYS A 75 -10.11 -5.30 2.34
C LYS A 75 -8.88 -5.86 3.05
N TRP A 76 -7.84 -6.26 2.31
CA TRP A 76 -6.62 -6.85 2.88
C TRP A 76 -5.67 -5.84 3.51
N LEU A 77 -5.75 -4.55 3.16
CA LEU A 77 -4.80 -3.57 3.70
C LEU A 77 -5.01 -3.44 5.21
N HIS A 78 -3.94 -3.57 6.00
CA HIS A 78 -4.05 -3.56 7.45
C HIS A 78 -4.51 -2.19 7.96
N ARG A 79 -5.29 -2.18 9.06
CA ARG A 79 -5.79 -0.93 9.67
C ARG A 79 -4.68 0.00 10.14
N SER A 80 -3.50 -0.54 10.45
CA SER A 80 -2.35 0.25 10.84
C SER A 80 -1.59 0.87 9.66
N CYS A 81 -1.94 0.55 8.41
CA CYS A 81 -1.27 1.11 7.24
C CYS A 81 -1.49 2.62 7.15
N GLY A 82 -0.42 3.39 6.91
CA GLY A 82 -0.46 4.85 6.75
C GLY A 82 -1.58 5.34 5.83
N TYR A 83 -1.72 4.73 4.64
CA TYR A 83 -2.78 5.08 3.69
C TYR A 83 -4.19 4.89 4.25
N LYS A 84 -4.44 3.78 4.95
CA LYS A 84 -5.76 3.51 5.58
C LYS A 84 -6.04 4.47 6.73
N LYS A 85 -5.01 4.82 7.52
CA LYS A 85 -5.13 5.83 8.58
C LYS A 85 -5.47 7.21 8.00
N ALA A 86 -4.80 7.62 6.93
CA ALA A 86 -5.06 8.90 6.28
C ALA A 86 -6.48 8.99 5.71
N LEU A 87 -6.95 7.96 5.01
CA LEU A 87 -8.33 7.92 4.51
C LEU A 87 -9.37 7.94 5.62
N ARG A 88 -9.10 7.26 6.74
CA ARG A 88 -10.00 7.31 7.88
C ARG A 88 -10.09 8.73 8.46
N ARG A 89 -8.95 9.41 8.61
CA ARG A 89 -8.90 10.79 9.08
C ARG A 89 -9.66 11.75 8.16
N GLN A 90 -9.54 11.58 6.84
CA GLN A 90 -10.27 12.40 5.86
C GLN A 90 -11.79 12.18 5.85
N LYS A 91 -12.31 11.07 6.39
CA LYS A 91 -13.76 10.82 6.50
C LYS A 91 -14.39 11.39 7.78
N GLU A 92 -13.58 11.87 8.73
CA GLU A 92 -14.04 12.44 10.01
C GLU A 92 -14.09 13.99 9.99
N GLU A 93 -13.64 14.63 8.90
CA GLU A 93 -13.73 16.09 8.62
C GLU A 93 -14.86 16.39 7.62
#